data_AF-A0A1V4SBY9-F1
#
_entry.id   AF-A0A1V4SBY9-F1
#
_cell.length_a   1.000
_cell.length_b   1.000
_cell.length_c   1.000
_cell.angle_alpha   90.00
_cell.angle_beta   90.00
_cell.angle_gamma   90.00
#
_symmetry.space_group_name_H-M   'P 1'
#
loop_
_entity.id
_entity.type
_entity.pdbx_description
1 polymer ?
#
loop_
_entity_poly.entity_id
_entity_poly.type
_entity_poly.pdbx_seq_one_letter_code
_entity_poly.pdbx_strand_id
1 'polypeptide(L)' 'MNSIQDFFVCDECSNKDFKLVYNFSLLFHGVNFSDDLIYDKIIDELYQCTKCRKTFTKKEIEEGLAKLKRKHKEK' A
#
# COMPACT_ATOMS: atom_id res chain seq x y z
N MET A 1 14.20 22.16 -21.60
CA MET A 1 14.40 21.03 -20.67
C MET A 1 13.17 20.15 -20.75
N ASN A 2 13.31 18.92 -21.22
CA ASN A 2 12.17 18.00 -21.34
C ASN A 2 12.09 17.16 -20.06
N SER A 3 11.18 17.54 -19.15
CA SER A 3 10.83 16.72 -18.00
C SER A 3 9.89 15.60 -18.44
N ILE A 4 10.21 14.37 -18.06
CA ILE A 4 9.34 13.21 -18.25
C ILE A 4 8.68 12.93 -16.90
N GLN A 5 7.35 12.85 -16.87
CA GLN A 5 6.58 12.50 -15.68
C GLN A 5 5.85 11.19 -15.93
N ASP A 6 6.21 10.17 -15.16
CA ASP A 6 5.49 8.90 -15.11
C ASP A 6 4.73 8.77 -13.80
N PHE A 7 3.61 8.04 -13.88
CA PHE A 7 2.76 7.75 -12.74
C PHE A 7 2.83 6.26 -12.42
N PHE A 8 2.76 5.94 -11.13
CA PHE A 8 2.37 4.60 -10.73
C PHE A 8 0.93 4.35 -11.19
N VAL A 9 0.71 3.22 -11.84
CA VAL A 9 -0.60 2.80 -12.33
C VAL A 9 -0.95 1.45 -11.74
N CYS A 10 -2.24 1.24 -11.49
CA CYS A 10 -2.78 -0.03 -11.04
C CYS A 10 -2.41 -1.11 -12.07
N ASP A 11 -1.81 -2.19 -11.59
CA ASP A 11 -1.37 -3.32 -12.41
C ASP A 11 -2.54 -4.06 -13.08
N GLU A 12 -3.74 -3.97 -12.51
CA GLU A 12 -4.93 -4.64 -13.02
C GLU A 12 -5.70 -3.82 -14.07
N CYS A 13 -5.87 -2.50 -13.86
CA CYS A 13 -6.74 -1.68 -14.70
C CYS A 13 -6.07 -0.43 -15.28
N SER A 14 -4.76 -0.29 -15.09
CA SER A 14 -3.92 0.84 -15.53
C SER A 14 -4.39 2.22 -15.07
N ASN A 15 -5.25 2.26 -14.05
CA ASN A 15 -5.73 3.50 -13.44
C ASN A 15 -4.62 4.14 -12.59
N LYS A 16 -4.51 5.47 -12.62
CA LYS A 16 -3.53 6.22 -11.84
C LYS A 16 -4.08 6.80 -10.53
N ASP A 17 -5.40 6.76 -10.35
CA ASP A 17 -6.07 7.41 -9.23
C ASP A 17 -6.30 6.41 -8.08
N PHE A 18 -5.84 6.81 -6.89
CA PHE A 18 -5.93 6.00 -5.68
C PHE A 18 -6.50 6.83 -4.54
N LYS A 19 -7.27 6.19 -3.66
CA LYS A 19 -7.71 6.75 -2.38
C LYS A 19 -7.01 6.06 -1.22
N LEU A 20 -6.73 6.81 -0.16
CA LEU A 20 -6.13 6.27 1.05
C LEU A 20 -7.22 5.60 1.92
N VAL A 21 -6.91 4.41 2.44
CA VAL A 21 -7.77 3.63 3.31
C VAL A 21 -6.95 3.23 4.53
N TYR A 22 -7.43 3.59 5.72
CA TYR A 22 -6.86 3.12 6.97
C TYR A 22 -7.70 1.97 7.52
N ASN A 23 -7.05 0.84 7.79
CA ASN A 23 -7.66 -0.24 8.54
C ASN A 23 -7.19 -0.17 10.00
N PHE A 24 -8.14 -0.21 10.92
CA PHE A 24 -7.87 -0.19 12.36
C PHE A 24 -8.24 -1.57 12.90
N SER A 25 -7.27 -2.29 13.45
CA SER A 25 -7.50 -3.62 14.01
C SER A 25 -6.86 -3.76 15.40
N LEU A 26 -7.39 -4.72 16.15
CA LEU A 26 -6.83 -5.16 17.42
C LEU A 26 -6.42 -6.62 17.26
N LEU A 27 -5.15 -6.92 17.51
CA LEU A 27 -4.64 -8.28 17.54
C LEU A 27 -4.64 -8.75 19.00
N PHE A 28 -5.48 -9.72 19.31
CA PHE A 28 -5.58 -10.28 20.66
C PHE A 28 -4.62 -11.45 20.81
N HIS A 29 -3.84 -11.44 21.89
CA HIS A 29 -2.95 -12.52 22.30
C HIS A 29 -3.52 -13.19 23.54
N GLY A 30 -3.84 -14.47 23.42
CA GLY A 30 -4.17 -15.31 24.57
C GLY A 30 -2.90 -15.64 25.36
N VAL A 31 -2.90 -15.41 26.67
CA VAL A 31 -1.80 -15.79 27.55
C VAL A 31 -2.25 -16.88 28.53
N ASN A 32 -1.42 -17.90 28.73
CA ASN A 32 -1.78 -19.13 29.44
C ASN A 32 -2.00 -18.98 30.96
N PHE A 33 -1.90 -17.77 31.53
CA PHE A 33 -1.86 -17.55 32.99
C PHE A 33 -2.85 -16.50 33.51
N SER A 34 -3.77 -15.98 32.68
CA SER A 34 -4.85 -15.08 33.12
C SER A 34 -6.06 -15.17 32.16
N ASP A 35 -7.27 -14.89 32.66
CA ASP A 35 -8.47 -14.67 31.82
C ASP A 35 -8.40 -13.33 31.03
N ASP A 36 -7.37 -12.51 31.28
CA ASP A 36 -7.14 -11.25 30.57
C ASP A 36 -6.47 -11.46 29.20
N LEU A 37 -7.09 -10.93 28.15
CA LEU A 37 -6.53 -10.85 26.80
C LEU A 37 -5.64 -9.62 26.67
N ILE A 38 -4.37 -9.83 26.33
CA ILE A 38 -3.48 -8.73 25.90
C ILE A 38 -3.82 -8.40 24.44
N TYR A 39 -3.77 -7.14 24.05
CA TYR A 39 -4.00 -6.77 22.65
C TYR A 39 -3.01 -5.74 22.14
N ASP A 40 -2.68 -5.85 20.86
CA ASP A 40 -1.95 -4.83 20.10
C ASP A 40 -2.91 -4.08 19.18
N LYS A 41 -2.78 -2.75 19.15
CA LYS A 41 -3.49 -1.93 18.15
C LYS A 41 -2.64 -1.82 16.89
N ILE A 42 -3.23 -2.20 15.76
CA ILE A 42 -2.59 -2.14 14.45
C ILE A 42 -3.37 -1.16 13.57
N ILE A 43 -2.64 -0.28 12.88
CA ILE A 43 -3.19 0.66 11.91
C ILE A 43 -2.47 0.42 10.59
N ASP A 44 -3.18 -0.12 9.60
CA ASP A 44 -2.65 -0.37 8.26
C ASP A 44 -3.05 0.76 7.31
N GLU A 45 -2.07 1.28 6.57
CA GLU A 45 -2.27 2.26 5.51
C GLU A 45 -2.25 1.56 4.14
N LEU A 46 -3.38 1.61 3.44
CA LEU A 46 -3.58 1.00 2.12
C LEU A 46 -4.03 2.06 1.10
N TYR A 47 -3.59 1.89 -0.13
CA TYR A 47 -3.94 2.72 -1.28
C TYR A 47 -4.88 1.93 -2.18
N GLN A 48 -6.15 2.30 -2.22
CA GLN A 48 -7.17 1.62 -3.03
C GLN A 48 -7.32 2.30 -4.39
N CYS A 49 -7.20 1.53 -5.47
CA CYS A 49 -7.52 1.98 -6.81
C CYS A 49 -8.99 2.40 -6.90
N THR A 50 -9.26 3.60 -7.41
CA THR A 50 -10.63 4.14 -7.51
C THR A 50 -11.51 3.39 -8.53
N LYS A 51 -10.91 2.63 -9.45
CA LYS A 51 -11.60 1.93 -10.54
C LYS A 51 -11.90 0.46 -10.23
N CYS A 52 -10.87 -0.36 -9.96
CA CYS A 52 -11.06 -1.80 -9.68
C CYS A 52 -11.13 -2.15 -8.19
N ARG A 53 -10.90 -1.18 -7.28
CA ARG A 53 -10.88 -1.36 -5.82
C ARG A 53 -9.77 -2.25 -5.28
N LYS A 54 -8.82 -2.69 -6.12
CA LYS A 54 -7.59 -3.34 -5.66
C LYS A 54 -6.80 -2.42 -4.74
N THR A 55 -6.26 -2.98 -3.66
CA THR A 55 -5.50 -2.26 -2.64
C THR A 55 -4.00 -2.54 -2.78
N PHE A 56 -3.21 -1.53 -2.47
CA PHE A 56 -1.74 -1.60 -2.47
C PHE A 56 -1.21 -1.05 -1.16
N THR A 57 -0.15 -1.65 -0.65
CA THR A 57 0.61 -1.12 0.48
C THR A 57 1.54 0.00 0.02
N LYS A 58 1.99 0.82 0.98
CA LYS A 58 3.02 1.83 0.71
C LYS A 58 4.28 1.23 0.08
N LYS A 59 4.70 0.05 0.54
CA LYS A 59 5.87 -0.68 0.01
C LYS A 59 5.69 -1.02 -1.47
N GLU A 60 4.53 -1.53 -1.86
CA GLU A 60 4.25 -1.87 -3.27
C GLU A 60 4.28 -0.65 -4.19
N ILE A 61 3.76 0.50 -3.72
CA ILE A 61 3.84 1.76 -4.48
C ILE A 61 5.29 2.21 -4.61
N GLU A 62 6.06 2.19 -3.53
CA GLU A 62 7.49 2.57 -3.55
C GLU A 62 8.30 1.67 -4.49
N GLU A 63 8.05 0.35 -4.48
CA GLU A 63 8.67 -0.59 -5.40
C GLU A 63 8.26 -0.32 -6.86
N GLY A 64 7.00 0.00 -7.11
CA GLY A 64 6.50 0.39 -8.42
C GLY A 64 7.20 1.65 -8.96
N LEU A 65 7.32 2.68 -8.14
CA LEU A 65 8.05 3.91 -8.48
C LEU A 65 9.54 3.65 -8.69
N ALA A 66 10.16 2.77 -7.89
CA ALA A 66 11.55 2.38 -8.08
C ALA A 66 11.78 1.68 -9.42
N LYS A 67 10.83 0.84 -9.87
CA LYS A 67 10.86 0.21 -11.21
C LYS A 67 10.75 1.26 -12.33
N LEU A 68 9.87 2.25 -12.19
CA LEU A 68 9.77 3.37 -13.16
C LEU A 68 11.08 4.15 -13.25
N LYS A 69 11.71 4.46 -12.10
CA LYS A 69 13.01 5.14 -12.06
C LYS A 69 14.10 4.35 -12.78
N ARG A 70 14.14 3.02 -12.63
CA ARG A 70 15.12 2.15 -13.32
C ARG A 70 14.93 2.15 -14.83
N LYS A 71 13.68 2.06 -15.31
CA LYS A 71 13.37 2.11 -16.76
C LYS A 71 13.89 3.36 -17.47
N HIS A 72 13.89 4.51 -16.80
CA HIS A 72 14.46 5.76 -17.36
C HIS A 72 15.97 5.91 -17.18
N LYS A 73 16.59 5.12 -16.29
CA LYS A 73 18.04 5.15 -16.09
C LYS A 73 18.79 4.22 -17.06
N GLU A 74 18.11 3.20 -17.56
CA GLU A 74 18.64 2.25 -18.56
C GLU A 74 18.41 2.69 -20.02
N LYS A 75 17.67 3.79 -20.24
CA LYS A 75 17.48 4.45 -21.53
C LYS A 75 18.50 5.57 -21.71
#